data_AF-A0A968MVT9-F1
#
_entry.id   AF-A0A968MVT9-F1
#
_cell.length_a   1.000
_cell.length_b   1.000
_cell.length_c   1.000
_cell.angle_alpha   90.00
_cell.angle_beta   90.00
_cell.angle_gamma   90.00
#
_symmetry.space_group_name_H-M   'P 1'
#
loop_
_entity.id
_entity.type
_entity.pdbx_description
1 polymer ?
#
loop_
_entity_poly.entity_id
_entity_poly.type
_entity_poly.pdbx_seq_one_letter_code
_entity_poly.pdbx_strand_id
1 'polypeptide(L)'
;MDPIKEGYQENDGWMDIKKVTVFIGNQGSGKSTVAKTISVLSWLEKAINRGDINRNLSFNEFVKHFQYQKIHNYFSKNTIISYQGEKYHILYDATFDYPVIEAVDNESYLVPKIMYVPAERSFLSALNNAFELKELPGNIFDFAVELKNAQKQLSGKN
;
A
#
# COMPACT_ATOMS: atom_id res chain seq x y z
N MET A 1 0.29 7.21 26.97
CA MET A 1 -0.44 7.89 25.88
C MET A 1 -1.17 6.82 25.10
N ASP A 2 -2.49 6.91 25.01
CA ASP A 2 -3.32 5.84 24.48
C ASP A 2 -3.28 5.78 22.94
N PRO A 3 -3.53 4.59 22.34
CA PRO A 3 -3.74 4.45 20.90
C PRO A 3 -4.90 5.32 20.40
N ILE A 4 -4.99 5.48 19.07
CA ILE A 4 -6.18 6.08 18.44
C ILE A 4 -7.41 5.28 18.89
N LYS A 5 -8.31 5.91 19.66
CA LYS A 5 -9.50 5.23 20.23
C LYS A 5 -10.67 5.24 19.27
N GLU A 6 -11.01 6.40 18.73
CA GLU A 6 -12.21 6.57 17.91
C GLU A 6 -11.90 6.66 16.40
N GLY A 7 -10.65 6.81 15.98
CA GLY A 7 -10.33 6.94 14.55
C GLY A 7 -10.68 8.33 13.99
N TYR A 8 -10.90 8.39 12.67
CA TYR A 8 -11.37 9.60 12.00
C TYR A 8 -12.91 9.59 12.00
N GLN A 9 -13.52 10.60 12.61
CA GLN A 9 -14.98 10.66 12.85
C GLN A 9 -15.70 11.66 11.93
N GLU A 10 -14.95 12.47 11.17
CA GLU A 10 -15.51 13.39 10.20
C GLU A 10 -15.91 12.65 8.92
N ASN A 11 -16.82 13.23 8.13
CA ASN A 11 -17.22 12.73 6.81
C ASN A 11 -17.63 11.24 6.81
N ASP A 12 -18.46 10.84 7.79
CA ASP A 12 -18.90 9.45 7.98
C ASP A 12 -17.76 8.44 8.07
N GLY A 13 -16.60 8.87 8.60
CA GLY A 13 -15.39 8.06 8.73
C GLY A 13 -14.55 7.96 7.45
N TRP A 14 -14.99 8.58 6.34
CA TRP A 14 -14.25 8.62 5.10
C TRP A 14 -13.17 9.71 5.11
N MET A 15 -11.95 9.29 4.77
CA MET A 15 -10.81 10.18 4.66
C MET A 15 -10.37 10.31 3.20
N ASP A 16 -10.50 11.52 2.67
CA ASP A 16 -9.99 11.84 1.33
C ASP A 16 -8.46 11.92 1.30
N ILE A 17 -7.85 11.17 0.39
CA ILE A 17 -6.41 11.27 0.14
C ILE A 17 -6.16 12.36 -0.92
N LYS A 18 -5.75 13.55 -0.47
CA LYS A 18 -5.38 14.65 -1.37
C LYS A 18 -3.99 14.43 -1.96
N LYS A 19 -3.66 15.18 -3.02
CA LYS A 19 -2.35 15.15 -3.72
C LYS A 19 -1.14 15.18 -2.76
N VAL A 20 -1.25 15.99 -1.70
CA VAL A 20 -0.30 15.99 -0.59
C VAL A 20 -1.08 15.73 0.67
N THR A 21 -0.80 14.60 1.32
CA THR A 21 -1.45 14.17 2.57
C THR A 21 -0.36 13.81 3.57
N VAL A 22 -0.45 14.34 4.79
CA VAL A 22 0.54 14.12 5.85
C VAL A 22 -0.14 13.50 7.06
N PHE A 23 0.31 12.30 7.45
CA PHE A 23 -0.15 11.64 8.66
C PHE A 23 0.74 12.01 9.85
N ILE A 24 0.17 12.66 10.86
CA ILE A 24 0.89 13.13 12.07
C ILE A 24 0.25 12.49 13.31
N GLY A 25 1.05 12.18 14.34
CA GLY A 25 0.58 11.56 15.57
C GLY A 25 1.66 10.76 16.29
N ASN A 26 1.35 10.29 17.50
CA ASN A 26 2.29 9.59 18.39
C ASN A 26 2.90 8.32 17.78
N GLN A 27 4.10 7.94 18.19
CA GLN A 27 4.70 6.67 17.76
C GLN A 27 3.78 5.49 18.10
N GLY A 28 3.68 4.51 17.21
CA GLY A 28 2.80 3.35 17.37
C GLY A 28 1.31 3.62 17.10
N SER A 29 0.92 4.84 16.73
CA SER A 29 -0.49 5.18 16.46
C SER A 29 -1.06 4.65 15.13
N GLY A 30 -0.35 3.77 14.41
CA GLY A 30 -0.86 3.17 13.16
C GLY A 30 -0.73 4.01 11.87
N LYS A 31 -0.06 5.18 11.90
CA LYS A 31 0.13 6.03 10.71
C LYS A 31 0.73 5.28 9.50
N SER A 32 1.75 4.46 9.74
CA SER A 32 2.37 3.65 8.69
C SER A 32 1.44 2.55 8.19
N THR A 33 0.57 2.00 9.04
CA THR A 33 -0.45 1.02 8.63
C THR A 33 -1.39 1.64 7.61
N VAL A 34 -1.91 2.84 7.88
CA VAL A 34 -2.80 3.57 6.94
C VAL A 34 -2.09 3.82 5.60
N ALA A 35 -0.87 4.36 5.63
CA ALA A 35 -0.11 4.63 4.40
C ALA A 35 0.18 3.34 3.58
N LYS A 36 0.51 2.24 4.26
CA LYS A 36 0.74 0.94 3.61
C LYS A 36 -0.55 0.35 3.03
N THR A 37 -1.66 0.45 3.75
CA THR A 37 -2.98 0.01 3.27
C THR A 37 -3.37 0.76 2.00
N ILE A 38 -3.24 2.10 1.98
CA ILE A 38 -3.48 2.91 0.77
C ILE A 38 -2.57 2.44 -0.37
N SER A 39 -1.28 2.24 -0.09
CA SER A 39 -0.33 1.77 -1.11
C SER A 39 -0.71 0.41 -1.70
N VAL A 40 -1.20 -0.53 -0.88
CA VAL A 40 -1.65 -1.85 -1.35
C VAL A 40 -2.89 -1.70 -2.22
N LEU A 41 -3.89 -0.95 -1.78
CA LEU A 41 -5.17 -0.83 -2.47
C LEU A 41 -5.05 -0.07 -3.80
N SER A 42 -4.29 1.03 -3.85
CA SER A 42 -4.01 1.74 -5.10
C SER A 42 -3.21 0.89 -6.08
N TRP A 43 -2.27 0.07 -5.58
CA TRP A 43 -1.54 -0.87 -6.45
C TRP A 43 -2.46 -1.98 -6.97
N LEU A 44 -3.34 -2.50 -6.12
CA LEU A 44 -4.29 -3.54 -6.50
C LEU A 44 -5.28 -3.04 -7.57
N GLU A 45 -5.83 -1.83 -7.39
CA GLU A 45 -6.66 -1.16 -8.41
C GLU A 45 -5.94 -1.07 -9.75
N LYS A 46 -4.68 -0.60 -9.75
CA LYS A 46 -3.84 -0.54 -10.95
C LYS A 46 -3.63 -1.92 -11.59
N ALA A 47 -3.26 -2.93 -10.81
CA ALA A 47 -2.96 -4.27 -11.30
C ALA A 47 -4.19 -4.94 -11.91
N ILE A 48 -5.36 -4.78 -11.27
CA ILE A 48 -6.64 -5.23 -11.79
C ILE A 48 -6.99 -4.49 -13.09
N ASN A 49 -6.82 -3.17 -13.14
CA ASN A 49 -7.11 -2.40 -14.35
C ASN A 49 -6.23 -2.81 -15.54
N ARG A 50 -4.97 -3.18 -15.30
CA ARG A 50 -4.06 -3.68 -16.34
C ARG A 50 -4.35 -5.13 -16.77
N GLY A 51 -5.18 -5.85 -16.02
CA GLY A 51 -5.41 -7.28 -16.21
C GLY A 51 -4.29 -8.17 -15.65
N ASP A 52 -3.37 -7.62 -14.85
CA ASP A 52 -2.32 -8.40 -14.18
C ASP A 52 -2.92 -9.31 -13.08
N ILE A 53 -4.07 -8.91 -12.52
CA ILE A 53 -4.79 -9.59 -11.44
C ILE A 53 -6.29 -9.66 -11.77
N ASN A 54 -6.94 -10.78 -11.45
CA ASN A 54 -8.40 -10.92 -11.56
C ASN A 54 -9.09 -10.24 -10.37
N ARG A 55 -10.27 -9.63 -10.61
CA ARG A 55 -11.11 -9.03 -9.57
C ARG A 55 -11.61 -10.03 -8.53
N ASN A 56 -11.79 -11.28 -8.91
CA ASN A 56 -12.30 -12.35 -8.05
C ASN A 56 -11.15 -12.95 -7.22
N LEU A 57 -10.71 -12.19 -6.21
CA LEU A 57 -9.68 -12.63 -5.28
C LEU A 57 -10.30 -13.44 -4.13
N SER A 58 -9.66 -14.53 -3.75
CA SER A 58 -9.92 -15.14 -2.44
C SER A 58 -9.38 -14.25 -1.30
N PHE A 59 -9.86 -14.46 -0.07
CA PHE A 59 -9.31 -13.79 1.11
C PHE A 59 -7.79 -13.97 1.24
N ASN A 60 -7.28 -15.18 1.02
CA ASN A 60 -5.85 -15.47 1.16
C ASN A 60 -5.01 -14.71 0.11
N GLU A 61 -5.50 -14.59 -1.13
CA GLU A 61 -4.84 -13.80 -2.17
C GLU A 61 -4.85 -12.31 -1.82
N PHE A 62 -5.98 -11.80 -1.35
CA PHE A 62 -6.10 -10.41 -0.90
C PHE A 62 -5.10 -10.10 0.22
N VAL A 63 -5.06 -10.91 1.27
CA VAL A 63 -4.15 -10.73 2.42
C VAL A 63 -2.67 -10.85 2.03
N LYS A 64 -2.34 -11.67 1.02
CA LYS A 64 -0.96 -11.80 0.52
C LYS A 64 -0.40 -10.46 0.00
N HIS A 65 -1.23 -9.58 -0.55
CA HIS A 65 -0.80 -8.24 -0.95
C HIS A 65 -0.43 -7.35 0.25
N PHE A 66 -1.11 -7.53 1.39
CA PHE A 66 -0.77 -6.86 2.66
C PHE A 66 0.46 -7.48 3.34
N GLN A 67 0.73 -8.76 3.08
CA GLN A 67 1.94 -9.43 3.56
C GLN A 67 3.21 -8.81 2.96
N TYR A 68 3.17 -8.40 1.69
CA TYR A 68 4.27 -7.69 1.03
C TYR A 68 4.69 -6.42 1.80
N GLN A 69 3.72 -5.69 2.39
CA GLN A 69 3.99 -4.53 3.26
C GLN A 69 4.18 -4.87 4.75
N LYS A 70 4.22 -6.17 5.07
CA LYS A 70 4.33 -6.73 6.44
C LYS A 70 3.20 -6.31 7.39
N ILE A 71 1.98 -6.12 6.88
CA ILE A 71 0.81 -5.73 7.70
C ILE A 71 -0.33 -6.75 7.68
N HIS A 72 -0.16 -7.90 7.02
CA HIS A 72 -1.13 -9.01 7.04
C HIS A 72 -1.56 -9.47 8.45
N ASN A 73 -0.64 -9.48 9.42
CA ASN A 73 -0.94 -9.92 10.79
C ASN A 73 -1.83 -8.93 11.58
N TYR A 74 -2.20 -7.78 11.01
CA TYR A 74 -3.17 -6.85 11.61
C TYR A 74 -4.61 -7.14 11.21
N PHE A 75 -4.84 -8.06 10.27
CA PHE A 75 -6.18 -8.54 9.97
C PHE A 75 -6.74 -9.30 11.18
N SER A 76 -8.02 -9.05 11.47
CA SER A 76 -8.76 -9.63 12.58
C SER A 76 -10.21 -9.86 12.16
N LYS A 77 -11.00 -10.51 13.04
CA LYS A 77 -12.43 -10.73 12.82
C LYS A 77 -13.28 -9.45 12.76
N ASN A 78 -12.69 -8.30 13.10
CA ASN A 78 -13.35 -7.00 13.08
C ASN A 78 -12.75 -6.08 12.01
N THR A 79 -11.90 -6.61 11.12
CA THR A 79 -11.27 -5.81 10.08
C THR A 79 -12.28 -5.48 8.98
N ILE A 80 -12.40 -4.19 8.71
CA ILE A 80 -13.16 -3.64 7.60
C ILE A 80 -12.22 -2.72 6.82
N ILE A 81 -12.20 -2.87 5.49
CA ILE A 81 -11.45 -2.05 4.57
C ILE A 81 -12.39 -1.65 3.45
N SER A 82 -12.63 -0.35 3.31
CA SER A 82 -13.36 0.22 2.18
C SER A 82 -12.47 1.25 1.51
N TYR A 83 -12.23 1.07 0.21
CA TYR A 83 -11.39 1.95 -0.59
C TYR A 83 -12.10 2.35 -1.87
N GLN A 84 -12.34 3.65 -1.99
CA GLN A 84 -12.92 4.26 -3.18
C GLN A 84 -11.78 4.76 -4.07
N GLY A 85 -11.48 4.02 -5.14
CA GLY A 85 -10.54 4.41 -6.19
C GLY A 85 -11.22 5.19 -7.32
N GLU A 86 -10.42 5.54 -8.34
CA GLU A 86 -10.92 6.20 -9.56
C GLU A 86 -11.65 5.23 -10.49
N LYS A 87 -11.31 3.93 -10.44
CA LYS A 87 -11.85 2.89 -11.32
C LYS A 87 -12.54 1.76 -10.57
N TYR A 88 -12.10 1.45 -9.34
CA TYR A 88 -12.71 0.39 -8.54
C TYR A 88 -13.03 0.85 -7.12
N HIS A 89 -14.18 0.39 -6.61
CA HIS A 89 -14.45 0.32 -5.18
C HIS A 89 -14.04 -1.06 -4.68
N ILE A 90 -13.18 -1.10 -3.66
CA ILE A 90 -12.69 -2.34 -3.04
C ILE A 90 -13.23 -2.37 -1.61
N LEU A 91 -14.06 -3.37 -1.31
CA LEU A 91 -14.64 -3.60 0.00
C LEU A 91 -14.23 -4.96 0.54
N TYR A 92 -13.68 -4.98 1.74
CA TYR A 92 -13.49 -6.20 2.51
C TYR A 92 -14.08 -5.98 3.91
N ASP A 93 -14.95 -6.89 4.31
CA ASP A 93 -15.46 -7.01 5.66
C ASP A 93 -15.15 -8.43 6.13
N ALA A 94 -14.70 -8.60 7.38
CA ALA A 94 -14.36 -9.91 7.93
C ALA A 94 -15.54 -10.90 8.01
N THR A 95 -16.78 -10.42 7.84
CA THR A 95 -17.98 -11.25 7.67
C THR A 95 -18.11 -11.83 6.25
N PHE A 96 -17.34 -11.34 5.28
CA PHE A 96 -17.29 -11.85 3.91
C PHE A 96 -16.15 -12.85 3.74
N ASP A 97 -16.36 -13.85 2.88
CA ASP A 97 -15.34 -14.84 2.53
C ASP A 97 -14.24 -14.30 1.58
N TYR A 98 -14.49 -13.15 0.93
CA TYR A 98 -13.63 -12.55 -0.08
C TYR A 98 -13.86 -11.03 -0.20
N PRO A 99 -12.89 -10.24 -0.70
CA PRO A 99 -13.13 -8.84 -1.04
C PRO A 99 -14.09 -8.70 -2.23
N VAL A 100 -15.01 -7.76 -2.13
CA VAL A 100 -15.88 -7.33 -3.23
C VAL A 100 -15.20 -6.19 -3.98
N ILE A 101 -15.06 -6.33 -5.29
CA ILE A 101 -14.38 -5.33 -6.15
C ILE A 101 -15.30 -4.94 -7.30
N GLU A 102 -15.85 -3.74 -7.22
CA GLU A 102 -16.85 -3.22 -8.17
C GLU A 102 -16.25 -2.10 -9.01
N ALA A 103 -16.60 -2.08 -10.30
CA ALA A 103 -16.20 -0.99 -11.18
C ALA A 103 -17.00 0.27 -10.86
N VAL A 104 -16.32 1.40 -10.83
CA VAL A 104 -16.94 2.71 -10.70
C VAL A 104 -17.13 3.26 -12.12
N ASP A 105 -18.29 3.88 -12.37
CA ASP A 105 -18.59 4.53 -13.64
C ASP A 105 -17.69 5.76 -13.83
N ASN A 106 -16.54 5.53 -14.44
CA ASN A 106 -15.59 6.55 -14.82
C ASN A 106 -14.95 6.20 -16.16
N GLU A 107 -15.12 7.09 -17.15
CA GLU A 107 -14.72 6.85 -18.54
C GLU A 107 -13.20 6.91 -18.75
N SER A 108 -12.46 7.63 -17.90
CA SER A 108 -11.00 7.77 -18.04
C SER A 108 -10.27 7.44 -16.74
N TYR A 109 -9.48 6.36 -16.76
CA TYR A 109 -8.56 6.01 -15.68
C TYR A 109 -7.11 6.24 -16.12
N LEU A 110 -6.43 7.18 -15.47
CA LEU A 110 -5.02 7.46 -15.72
C LEU A 110 -4.18 6.51 -14.87
N VAL A 111 -3.63 5.47 -15.51
CA VAL A 111 -2.84 4.44 -14.83
C VAL A 111 -1.67 5.06 -14.05
N PRO A 112 -1.66 4.98 -12.69
CA PRO A 112 -0.67 5.69 -11.90
C PRO A 112 0.68 4.97 -11.88
N LYS A 113 1.75 5.75 -11.67
CA LYS A 113 3.06 5.22 -11.25
C LYS A 113 3.10 5.26 -9.72
N ILE A 114 3.07 4.09 -9.09
CA ILE A 114 2.97 3.95 -7.64
C ILE A 114 4.32 3.47 -7.10
N MET A 115 4.81 4.14 -6.07
CA MET A 115 6.00 3.74 -5.32
C MET A 115 5.72 3.92 -3.83
N TYR A 116 6.02 2.88 -3.04
CA TYR A 116 6.05 2.98 -1.59
C TYR A 116 7.51 3.06 -1.13
N VAL A 117 7.82 4.09 -0.36
CA VAL A 117 9.16 4.31 0.19
C VAL A 117 9.15 3.85 1.65
N PRO A 118 9.79 2.71 1.98
CA PRO A 118 9.72 2.13 3.31
C PRO A 118 10.44 2.99 4.36
N ALA A 119 10.01 2.89 5.62
CA ALA A 119 10.64 3.60 6.73
C ALA A 119 12.07 3.09 6.98
N GLU A 120 12.30 1.81 6.71
CA GLU A 120 13.56 1.11 6.83
C GLU A 120 14.58 1.47 5.72
N ARG A 121 14.23 2.38 4.79
CA ARG A 121 15.10 2.78 3.67
C ARG A 121 16.49 3.27 4.07
N SER A 122 16.63 3.83 5.28
CA SER A 122 17.93 4.29 5.81
C SER A 122 18.95 3.15 5.92
N PHE A 123 18.48 1.91 6.04
CA PHE A 123 19.30 0.70 5.98
C PHE A 123 20.15 0.65 4.70
N LEU A 124 19.60 1.06 3.55
CA LEU A 124 20.31 1.02 2.27
C LEU A 124 21.47 2.01 2.19
N SER A 125 21.37 3.14 2.89
CA SER A 125 22.46 4.13 2.96
C SER A 125 23.51 3.78 4.02
N ALA A 126 23.16 2.96 5.02
CA ALA A 126 24.03 2.68 6.15
C ALA A 126 25.02 1.53 5.91
N LEU A 127 24.73 0.64 4.94
CA LEU A 127 25.58 -0.52 4.63
C LEU A 127 26.09 -0.43 3.20
N ASN A 128 27.41 -0.46 3.03
CA ASN A 128 28.07 -0.43 1.72
C ASN A 128 27.61 -1.58 0.79
N ASN A 129 27.25 -2.73 1.38
CA ASN A 129 26.81 -3.92 0.66
C ASN A 129 25.30 -4.20 0.84
N ALA A 130 24.50 -3.18 1.21
CA ALA A 130 23.06 -3.37 1.45
C ALA A 130 22.34 -4.04 0.28
N PHE A 131 22.76 -3.72 -0.95
CA PHE A 131 22.20 -4.23 -2.20
C PHE A 131 22.63 -5.67 -2.53
N GLU A 132 23.61 -6.23 -1.82
CA GLU A 132 24.13 -7.59 -2.03
C GLU A 132 23.50 -8.61 -1.07
N LEU A 133 22.68 -8.14 -0.13
CA LEU A 133 21.99 -8.99 0.83
C LEU A 133 20.91 -9.81 0.11
N LYS A 134 21.03 -11.14 0.21
CA LYS A 134 20.17 -12.11 -0.49
C LYS A 134 18.70 -12.08 -0.05
N GLU A 135 18.39 -11.50 1.11
CA GLU A 135 17.06 -11.58 1.72
C GLU A 135 16.53 -10.21 2.17
N LEU A 136 16.56 -9.22 1.28
CA LEU A 136 15.82 -7.99 1.53
C LEU A 136 14.31 -8.27 1.46
N PRO A 137 13.51 -7.72 2.39
CA PRO A 137 12.06 -7.71 2.26
C PRO A 137 11.63 -7.13 0.91
N GLY A 138 10.60 -7.69 0.27
CA GLY A 138 10.20 -7.31 -1.09
C GLY A 138 10.01 -5.80 -1.28
N ASN A 139 9.36 -5.13 -0.34
CA ASN A 139 9.18 -3.67 -0.39
C ASN A 139 10.47 -2.85 -0.27
N ILE A 140 11.47 -3.35 0.46
CA ILE A 140 12.80 -2.72 0.56
C ILE A 140 13.61 -3.01 -0.70
N PHE A 141 13.52 -4.24 -1.21
CA PHE A 141 14.19 -4.66 -2.43
C PHE A 141 13.75 -3.83 -3.64
N ASP A 142 12.44 -3.66 -3.85
CA ASP A 142 11.92 -2.89 -4.99
C ASP A 142 12.33 -1.42 -4.91
N PHE A 143 12.27 -0.81 -3.71
CA PHE A 143 12.81 0.53 -3.50
C PHE A 143 14.33 0.61 -3.79
N ALA A 144 15.09 -0.40 -3.39
CA ALA A 144 16.53 -0.47 -3.63
C ALA A 144 16.87 -0.53 -5.13
N VAL A 145 16.13 -1.33 -5.90
CA VAL A 145 16.30 -1.43 -7.36
C VAL A 145 16.03 -0.08 -8.02
N GLU A 146 14.91 0.57 -7.68
CA GLU A 146 14.53 1.88 -8.22
C GLU A 146 15.55 2.96 -7.85
N LEU A 147 16.02 2.98 -6.61
CA LEU A 147 17.06 3.90 -6.14
C LEU A 147 18.37 3.72 -6.95
N LYS A 148 18.82 2.49 -7.16
CA LYS A 148 20.03 2.19 -7.93
C LYS A 148 19.89 2.60 -9.39
N ASN A 149 18.73 2.36 -9.99
CA ASN A 149 18.44 2.79 -11.36
C ASN A 149 18.49 4.32 -11.48
N ALA A 150 17.89 5.04 -10.53
CA ALA A 150 17.93 6.49 -10.49
C ALA A 150 19.36 7.03 -10.33
N GLN A 151 20.18 6.43 -9.46
CA GLN A 151 21.59 6.80 -9.28
C GLN A 151 22.42 6.60 -10.55
N LYS A 152 22.21 5.49 -11.27
CA LYS A 152 22.88 5.22 -12.55
C LYS A 152 22.54 6.29 -13.58
N GLN A 153 21.26 6.60 -13.74
CA GLN A 153 20.78 7.65 -14.66
C GLN A 153 21.41 9.01 -14.35
N LEU A 154 21.51 9.37 -13.06
CA LEU A 154 22.14 10.63 -12.63
C LEU A 154 23.66 10.64 -12.84
N SER A 155 24.34 9.49 -12.73
CA SER A 155 25.80 9.39 -12.87
C SER A 155 26.29 9.34 -14.32
N GLY A 156 25.39 9.29 -15.31
CA GLY A 156 25.72 9.30 -16.74
C GLY A 156 26.53 8.09 -17.24
N LYS A 157 26.71 7.06 -16.40
CA LYS A 157 27.40 5.83 -16.77
C LYS A 157 26.37 4.81 -17.27
N ASN A 158 26.27 4.73 -18.60
CA ASN A 158 25.68 3.59 -19.31
C ASN A 158 26.49 2.31 -19.02
#